data_AF-A0AAE7BJA3-F1
#
_entry.id   AF-A0AAE7BJA3-F1
#
_cell.length_a   1.000
_cell.length_b   1.000
_cell.length_c   1.000
_cell.angle_alpha   90.00
_cell.angle_beta   90.00
_cell.angle_gamma   90.00
#
_symmetry.space_group_name_H-M   'P 1'
#
loop_
_entity.id
_entity.type
_entity.pdbx_description
1 polymer ?
#
loop_
_entity_poly.entity_id
_entity_poly.type
_entity_poly.pdbx_seq_one_letter_code
_entity_poly.pdbx_strand_id
1 'polypeptide(L)'
;MTGTSQFCITTWYRTRRGLASLGQHQRMTTWLMPFVTALIGYGVHWAQTALARRHKRKDADEERIGGLLIKLAEIKDLEGDDADRAGRDLAAKVAATDAGLLRDKKLRQRVNEALFMIQALWITTGGNFRPGAIRATWASDAIRCCQAALRGDRLPRLDGLAARQLFDACSTTISTPDGHAVNAYLDAISPEYERQERRFLRWQAQLVPWWRRSPRLWGRLRRPE
;
A
#
# COMPACT_ATOMS: atom_id res chain seq x y z
N MET A 1 -82.24 3.67 -52.88
CA MET A 1 -81.30 2.85 -52.09
C MET A 1 -79.91 3.45 -52.26
N THR A 2 -79.47 4.24 -51.29
CA THR A 2 -78.22 5.02 -51.30
C THR A 2 -77.38 4.58 -50.12
N GLY A 3 -76.24 3.91 -50.35
CA GLY A 3 -75.47 3.36 -49.24
C GLY A 3 -74.15 2.70 -49.62
N THR A 4 -73.24 3.40 -50.30
CA THR A 4 -71.89 2.86 -50.60
C THR A 4 -70.74 3.90 -50.58
N SER A 5 -70.94 5.09 -50.02
CA SER A 5 -69.94 6.18 -50.11
C SER A 5 -69.09 6.43 -48.85
N GLN A 6 -69.56 6.05 -47.65
CA GLN A 6 -68.89 6.45 -46.39
C GLN A 6 -67.73 5.54 -45.95
N PHE A 7 -67.61 4.32 -46.48
CA PHE A 7 -66.61 3.35 -46.00
C PHE A 7 -65.21 3.54 -46.62
N CYS A 8 -65.11 4.15 -47.81
CA CYS A 8 -63.84 4.34 -48.50
C CYS A 8 -63.05 5.58 -48.01
N ILE A 9 -63.72 6.58 -47.42
CA ILE A 9 -63.07 7.82 -46.99
C ILE A 9 -62.38 7.65 -45.62
N THR A 10 -62.95 6.84 -44.74
CA THR A 10 -62.43 6.64 -43.37
C THR A 10 -61.18 5.74 -43.34
N THR A 11 -61.06 4.78 -44.25
CA THR A 11 -59.88 3.91 -44.37
C THR A 11 -58.67 4.67 -44.93
N TRP A 12 -58.86 5.59 -45.88
CA TRP A 12 -57.76 6.40 -46.46
C TRP A 12 -57.17 7.43 -45.48
N TYR A 13 -58.01 8.01 -44.61
CA TYR A 13 -57.54 8.96 -43.60
C TYR A 13 -56.76 8.31 -42.45
N ARG A 14 -57.00 7.02 -42.17
CA ARG A 14 -56.33 6.29 -41.08
C ARG A 14 -54.92 5.86 -41.44
N THR A 15 -54.66 5.48 -42.70
CA THR A 15 -53.33 5.10 -43.19
C THR A 15 -52.38 6.29 -43.36
N ARG A 16 -52.87 7.48 -43.72
CA ARG A 16 -52.02 8.69 -43.83
C ARG A 16 -51.48 9.21 -42.50
N ARG A 17 -52.24 9.08 -41.39
CA ARG A 17 -51.76 9.50 -40.06
C ARG A 17 -50.68 8.57 -39.49
N GLY A 18 -50.73 7.27 -39.81
CA GLY A 18 -49.67 6.32 -39.42
C GLY A 18 -48.33 6.58 -40.13
N LEU A 19 -48.37 6.95 -41.41
CA LEU A 19 -47.16 7.26 -42.20
C LEU A 19 -46.52 8.61 -41.83
N ALA A 20 -47.30 9.62 -41.44
CA ALA A 20 -46.76 10.90 -40.97
C ALA A 20 -46.05 10.76 -39.61
N SER A 21 -46.58 9.92 -38.71
CA SER A 21 -45.97 9.60 -37.42
C SER A 21 -44.63 8.85 -37.56
N LEU A 22 -44.53 7.91 -38.51
CA LEU A 22 -43.28 7.19 -38.80
C LEU A 22 -42.20 8.08 -39.43
N GLY A 23 -42.58 9.01 -40.32
CA GLY A 23 -41.64 9.97 -40.91
C GLY A 23 -41.11 11.02 -39.92
N GLN A 24 -41.89 11.33 -38.88
CA GLN A 24 -41.50 12.30 -37.85
C GLN A 24 -40.52 11.68 -36.83
N HIS A 25 -40.69 10.40 -36.48
CA HIS A 25 -39.70 9.65 -35.70
C HIS A 25 -38.39 9.41 -36.46
N GLN A 26 -38.45 9.08 -37.76
CA GLN A 26 -37.25 8.94 -38.60
C GLN A 26 -36.44 10.24 -38.68
N ARG A 27 -37.07 11.39 -38.93
CA ARG A 27 -36.36 12.67 -38.97
C ARG A 27 -35.70 13.02 -37.64
N MET A 28 -36.37 12.79 -36.51
CA MET A 28 -35.79 13.06 -35.18
C MET A 28 -34.54 12.21 -34.91
N THR A 29 -34.53 10.93 -35.31
CA THR A 29 -33.37 10.05 -35.12
C THR A 29 -32.18 10.41 -36.01
N THR A 30 -32.41 10.90 -37.24
CA THR A 30 -31.32 11.26 -38.17
C THR A 30 -30.52 12.48 -37.70
N TRP A 31 -31.16 13.43 -37.01
CA TRP A 31 -30.48 14.61 -36.46
C TRP A 31 -29.75 14.33 -35.13
N LEU A 32 -30.14 13.29 -34.40
CA LEU A 32 -29.50 12.89 -33.13
C LEU A 32 -28.25 12.02 -33.34
N MET A 33 -28.20 11.25 -34.43
CA MET A 33 -27.08 10.35 -34.76
C MET A 33 -25.69 11.01 -34.74
N PRO A 34 -25.48 12.24 -35.27
CA PRO A 34 -24.18 12.93 -35.22
C PRO A 34 -23.75 13.31 -33.81
N PHE A 35 -24.70 13.71 -32.96
CA PHE A 35 -24.41 14.05 -31.55
C PHE A 35 -24.09 12.81 -30.73
N VAL A 36 -24.82 11.72 -30.95
CA VAL A 36 -24.56 10.43 -30.28
C VAL A 36 -23.20 9.86 -30.70
N THR A 37 -22.86 9.92 -31.99
CA THR A 37 -21.52 9.49 -32.46
C THR A 37 -20.41 10.41 -31.95
N ALA A 38 -20.62 11.72 -31.88
CA ALA A 38 -19.65 12.64 -31.27
C ALA A 38 -19.43 12.37 -29.77
N LEU A 39 -20.51 12.11 -29.01
CA LEU A 39 -20.42 11.76 -27.59
C LEU A 39 -19.73 10.42 -27.35
N ILE A 40 -20.03 9.40 -28.17
CA ILE A 40 -19.36 8.09 -28.11
C ILE A 40 -17.88 8.25 -28.47
N GLY A 41 -17.56 9.00 -29.53
CA GLY A 41 -16.18 9.28 -29.93
C GLY A 41 -15.38 10.01 -28.85
N TYR A 42 -15.97 11.01 -28.22
CA TYR A 42 -15.37 11.71 -27.07
C TYR A 42 -15.17 10.78 -25.87
N GLY A 43 -16.17 9.94 -25.56
CA GLY A 43 -16.08 8.94 -24.48
C GLY A 43 -14.99 7.90 -24.71
N VAL A 44 -14.87 7.38 -25.94
CA VAL A 44 -13.80 6.44 -26.33
C VAL A 44 -12.44 7.11 -26.26
N HIS A 45 -12.30 8.35 -26.76
CA HIS A 45 -11.05 9.09 -26.67
C HIS A 45 -10.64 9.32 -25.21
N TRP A 46 -11.58 9.73 -24.35
CA TRP A 46 -11.31 9.91 -22.92
C TRP A 46 -10.92 8.61 -22.24
N ALA A 47 -11.61 7.50 -22.53
CA ALA A 47 -11.29 6.17 -22.01
C ALA A 47 -9.90 5.69 -22.45
N GLN A 48 -9.54 5.85 -23.73
CA GLN A 48 -8.20 5.55 -24.24
C GLN A 48 -7.13 6.40 -23.56
N THR A 49 -7.40 7.70 -23.39
CA THR A 49 -6.47 8.62 -22.73
C THR A 49 -6.29 8.28 -21.25
N ALA A 50 -7.37 7.87 -20.57
CA ALA A 50 -7.34 7.42 -19.18
C ALA A 50 -6.56 6.11 -19.02
N LEU A 51 -6.76 5.14 -19.93
CA LEU A 51 -6.02 3.88 -19.96
C LEU A 51 -4.53 4.13 -20.22
N ALA A 52 -4.18 4.95 -21.21
CA ALA A 52 -2.80 5.31 -21.51
C ALA A 52 -2.10 5.96 -20.30
N ARG A 53 -2.79 6.84 -19.57
CA ARG A 53 -2.27 7.43 -18.32
C ARG A 53 -2.09 6.39 -17.21
N ARG A 54 -2.98 5.39 -17.11
CA ARG A 54 -2.86 4.30 -16.13
C ARG A 54 -1.66 3.41 -16.44
N HIS A 55 -1.45 3.06 -17.70
CA HIS A 55 -0.28 2.28 -18.13
C HIS A 55 1.02 3.03 -17.84
N LYS A 56 1.16 4.29 -18.30
CA LYS A 56 2.35 5.10 -18.00
C LYS A 56 2.67 5.20 -16.50
N ARG A 57 1.64 5.30 -15.66
CA ARG A 57 1.82 5.33 -14.19
C ARG A 57 2.26 3.98 -13.63
N LYS A 58 1.72 2.88 -14.16
CA LYS A 58 2.12 1.52 -13.79
C LYS A 58 3.58 1.27 -14.16
N ASP A 59 3.97 1.64 -15.37
CA ASP A 59 5.34 1.48 -15.86
C ASP A 59 6.34 2.27 -15.00
N ALA A 60 6.01 3.52 -14.65
CA ALA A 60 6.83 4.33 -13.74
C ALA A 60 6.89 3.77 -12.31
N ASP A 61 5.79 3.19 -11.80
CA ASP A 61 5.76 2.54 -10.49
C ASP A 61 6.62 1.25 -10.52
N GLU A 62 6.58 0.47 -11.59
CA GLU A 62 7.41 -0.74 -11.79
C GLU A 62 8.90 -0.40 -11.90
N GLU A 63 9.26 0.65 -12.65
CA GLU A 63 10.64 1.13 -12.77
C GLU A 63 11.21 1.55 -11.40
N ARG A 64 10.42 2.27 -10.60
CA ARG A 64 10.80 2.65 -9.24
C ARG A 64 11.01 1.45 -8.33
N ILE A 65 10.11 0.47 -8.37
CA ILE A 65 10.24 -0.75 -7.57
C ILE A 65 11.46 -1.56 -8.04
N GLY A 66 11.74 -1.60 -9.34
CA GLY A 66 12.94 -2.20 -9.92
C GLY A 66 14.23 -1.53 -9.43
N GLY A 67 14.31 -0.20 -9.47
CA GLY A 67 15.44 0.55 -8.94
C GLY A 67 15.64 0.35 -7.44
N LEU A 68 14.55 0.28 -6.69
CA LEU A 68 14.57 -0.01 -5.26
C LEU A 68 15.08 -1.44 -4.97
N LEU A 69 14.71 -2.43 -5.78
CA LEU A 69 15.20 -3.80 -5.64
C LEU A 69 16.73 -3.89 -5.76
N ILE A 70 17.31 -3.17 -6.73
CA ILE A 70 18.77 -3.13 -6.92
C ILE A 70 19.45 -2.55 -5.67
N LYS A 71 18.96 -1.41 -5.16
CA LYS A 71 19.51 -0.77 -3.96
C LYS A 71 19.34 -1.63 -2.71
N LEU A 72 18.22 -2.34 -2.57
CA LEU A 72 18.01 -3.26 -1.45
C LEU A 72 18.92 -4.50 -1.54
N ALA A 73 19.19 -5.00 -2.76
CA ALA A 73 20.15 -6.08 -2.97
C ALA A 73 21.58 -5.63 -2.62
N GLU A 74 21.95 -4.42 -3.02
CA GLU A 74 23.22 -3.80 -2.62
C GLU A 74 23.33 -3.72 -1.08
N ILE A 75 22.31 -3.18 -0.40
CA ILE A 75 22.28 -3.13 1.07
C ILE A 75 22.43 -4.54 1.66
N LYS A 76 21.76 -5.55 1.10
CA LYS A 76 21.80 -6.92 1.60
C LYS A 76 23.20 -7.52 1.50
N ASP A 77 23.83 -7.38 0.34
CA ASP A 77 25.04 -8.12 -0.06
C ASP A 77 26.34 -7.34 0.23
N LEU A 78 26.28 -6.23 1.00
CA LEU A 78 27.47 -5.52 1.48
C LEU A 78 28.37 -6.43 2.34
N GLU A 79 29.66 -6.46 2.05
CA GLU A 79 30.66 -7.24 2.80
C GLU A 79 31.85 -6.37 3.23
N GLY A 80 32.57 -6.82 4.27
CA GLY A 80 33.74 -6.13 4.84
C GLY A 80 33.48 -5.41 6.15
N ASP A 81 34.56 -4.91 6.77
CA ASP A 81 34.54 -4.33 8.12
C ASP A 81 33.70 -3.04 8.23
N ASP A 82 33.56 -2.29 7.12
CA ASP A 82 32.76 -1.07 7.04
C ASP A 82 31.33 -1.28 6.49
N ALA A 83 30.97 -2.53 6.16
CA ALA A 83 29.70 -2.87 5.52
C ALA A 83 28.48 -2.40 6.33
N ASP A 84 28.60 -2.38 7.65
CA ASP A 84 27.51 -2.01 8.55
C ASP A 84 27.22 -0.50 8.53
N ARG A 85 28.28 0.32 8.51
CA ARG A 85 28.13 1.79 8.39
C ARG A 85 27.65 2.15 6.99
N ALA A 86 28.25 1.56 5.95
CA ALA A 86 27.83 1.77 4.56
C ALA A 86 26.37 1.35 4.33
N GLY A 87 25.95 0.21 4.88
CA GLY A 87 24.59 -0.30 4.78
C GLY A 87 23.56 0.61 5.45
N ARG A 88 23.92 1.23 6.59
CA ARG A 88 23.06 2.22 7.26
C ARG A 88 22.88 3.47 6.43
N ASP A 89 23.99 4.04 5.95
CA ASP A 89 23.95 5.29 5.19
C ASP A 89 23.18 5.10 3.88
N LEU A 90 23.37 3.95 3.23
CA LEU A 90 22.61 3.58 2.04
C LEU A 90 21.13 3.39 2.37
N ALA A 91 20.78 2.69 3.46
CA ALA A 91 19.38 2.52 3.87
C ALA A 91 18.69 3.87 4.17
N ALA A 92 19.40 4.81 4.81
CA ALA A 92 18.88 6.15 5.08
C ALA A 92 18.62 6.95 3.80
N LYS A 93 19.56 6.90 2.84
CA LYS A 93 19.39 7.51 1.52
C LYS A 93 18.17 6.92 0.79
N VAL A 94 18.09 5.60 0.70
CA VAL A 94 16.99 4.89 0.02
C VAL A 94 15.63 5.21 0.65
N ALA A 95 15.56 5.32 1.98
CA ALA A 95 14.33 5.68 2.68
C ALA A 95 13.86 7.09 2.28
N ALA A 96 14.80 8.05 2.23
CA ALA A 96 14.51 9.44 1.89
C ALA A 96 14.16 9.64 0.40
N THR A 97 14.77 8.88 -0.51
CA THR A 97 14.63 9.11 -1.96
C THR A 97 13.63 8.19 -2.63
N ASP A 98 13.80 6.87 -2.50
CA ASP A 98 13.10 5.90 -3.36
C ASP A 98 11.86 5.34 -2.66
N ALA A 99 12.01 4.92 -1.41
CA ALA A 99 10.93 4.30 -0.66
C ALA A 99 9.80 5.30 -0.37
N GLY A 100 10.14 6.57 -0.05
CA GLY A 100 9.15 7.62 0.20
C GLY A 100 8.22 7.92 -0.98
N LEU A 101 8.71 7.70 -2.21
CA LEU A 101 7.99 7.97 -3.47
C LEU A 101 7.12 6.81 -3.96
N LEU A 102 7.11 5.69 -3.24
CA LEU A 102 6.24 4.56 -3.55
C LEU A 102 4.77 4.95 -3.38
N ARG A 103 3.97 4.64 -4.40
CA ARG A 103 2.54 4.98 -4.44
C ARG A 103 1.70 4.07 -3.55
N ASP A 104 2.01 2.78 -3.49
CA ASP A 104 1.31 1.83 -2.63
C ASP A 104 1.67 2.12 -1.16
N LYS A 105 0.66 2.51 -0.37
CA LYS A 105 0.84 2.86 1.04
C LYS A 105 1.38 1.69 1.87
N LYS A 106 0.89 0.47 1.64
CA LYS A 106 1.28 -0.71 2.41
C LYS A 106 2.70 -1.15 2.06
N LEU A 107 3.02 -1.19 0.76
CA LEU A 107 4.39 -1.49 0.31
C LEU A 107 5.37 -0.46 0.85
N ARG A 108 5.07 0.83 0.68
CA ARG A 108 5.87 1.93 1.21
C ARG A 108 6.12 1.78 2.70
N GLN A 109 5.08 1.46 3.47
CA GLN A 109 5.20 1.27 4.91
C GLN A 109 6.14 0.11 5.24
N ARG A 110 5.97 -1.06 4.60
CA ARG A 110 6.80 -2.25 4.84
C ARG A 110 8.27 -2.04 4.46
N VAL A 111 8.52 -1.36 3.34
CA VAL A 111 9.89 -1.02 2.91
C VAL A 111 10.54 -0.04 3.90
N ASN A 112 9.83 1.02 4.29
CA ASN A 112 10.37 1.99 5.24
C ASN A 112 10.60 1.38 6.63
N GLU A 113 9.72 0.48 7.08
CA GLU A 113 9.93 -0.31 8.29
C GLU A 113 11.23 -1.12 8.21
N ALA A 114 11.45 -1.85 7.11
CA ALA A 114 12.68 -2.61 6.92
C ALA A 114 13.93 -1.72 6.91
N LEU A 115 13.91 -0.61 6.17
CA LEU A 115 15.04 0.33 6.11
C LEU A 115 15.32 0.98 7.46
N PHE A 116 14.28 1.30 8.22
CA PHE A 116 14.42 1.78 9.58
C PHE A 116 15.04 0.72 10.49
N MET A 117 14.60 -0.53 10.39
CA MET A 117 15.14 -1.60 11.19
C MET A 117 16.63 -1.84 10.92
N ILE A 118 17.06 -1.69 9.66
CA ILE A 118 18.50 -1.70 9.31
C ILE A 118 19.27 -0.56 10.01
N GLN A 119 18.65 0.61 10.15
CA GLN A 119 19.26 1.77 10.82
C GLN A 119 19.26 1.63 12.35
N ALA A 120 18.17 1.14 12.94
CA ALA A 120 17.86 1.27 14.37
C ALA A 120 18.19 0.02 15.21
N LEU A 121 18.03 -1.21 14.68
CA LEU A 121 18.31 -2.44 15.44
C LEU A 121 19.77 -2.53 15.87
N TRP A 122 20.68 -1.89 15.14
CA TRP A 122 22.09 -1.84 15.51
C TRP A 122 22.34 -1.12 16.84
N ILE A 123 21.56 -0.08 17.14
CA ILE A 123 21.70 0.72 18.38
C ILE A 123 21.16 -0.06 19.60
N THR A 124 20.15 -0.91 19.38
CA THR A 124 19.29 -1.45 20.45
C THR A 124 19.56 -2.89 20.84
N THR A 125 20.29 -3.66 20.03
CA THR A 125 20.46 -5.12 20.27
C THR A 125 21.75 -5.53 20.95
N GLY A 126 22.67 -4.60 21.28
CA GLY A 126 23.73 -4.80 22.27
C GLY A 126 24.40 -6.19 22.30
N GLY A 127 24.71 -6.77 21.13
CA GLY A 127 25.44 -8.04 21.02
C GLY A 127 24.65 -9.31 20.65
N ASN A 128 23.31 -9.32 20.64
CA ASN A 128 22.55 -10.56 20.36
C ASN A 128 22.44 -10.92 18.87
N PHE A 129 22.59 -9.94 17.97
CA PHE A 129 22.57 -10.17 16.52
C PHE A 129 23.76 -9.49 15.86
N ARG A 130 24.42 -10.19 14.93
CA ARG A 130 25.45 -9.57 14.08
C ARG A 130 24.78 -8.53 13.17
N PRO A 131 25.30 -7.30 13.05
CA PRO A 131 24.63 -6.24 12.29
C PRO A 131 24.39 -6.61 10.82
N GLY A 132 25.35 -7.27 10.17
CA GLY A 132 25.17 -7.82 8.82
C GLY A 132 24.00 -8.81 8.69
N ALA A 133 23.72 -9.61 9.73
CA ALA A 133 22.59 -10.54 9.72
C ALA A 133 21.24 -9.83 9.83
N ILE A 134 21.15 -8.78 10.66
CA ILE A 134 19.98 -7.89 10.71
C ILE A 134 19.77 -7.25 9.34
N ARG A 135 20.82 -6.64 8.79
CA ARG A 135 20.78 -5.96 7.50
C ARG A 135 20.27 -6.88 6.40
N ALA A 136 20.86 -8.07 6.26
CA ALA A 136 20.46 -9.05 5.28
C ALA A 136 19.01 -9.54 5.46
N THR A 137 18.57 -9.72 6.70
CA THR A 137 17.21 -10.19 7.02
C THR A 137 16.15 -9.17 6.57
N TRP A 138 16.30 -7.92 6.99
CA TRP A 138 15.32 -6.86 6.69
C TRP A 138 15.39 -6.42 5.22
N ALA A 139 16.57 -6.37 4.62
CA ALA A 139 16.70 -6.13 3.18
C ALA A 139 16.01 -7.25 2.38
N SER A 140 16.15 -8.51 2.79
CA SER A 140 15.48 -9.65 2.15
C SER A 140 13.95 -9.61 2.29
N ASP A 141 13.42 -9.16 3.44
CA ASP A 141 11.98 -8.97 3.65
C ASP A 141 11.43 -7.87 2.72
N ALA A 142 12.15 -6.74 2.61
CA ALA A 142 11.80 -5.65 1.70
C ALA A 142 11.85 -6.10 0.23
N ILE A 143 12.88 -6.85 -0.17
CA ILE A 143 13.02 -7.42 -1.53
C ILE A 143 11.81 -8.31 -1.84
N ARG A 144 11.41 -9.21 -0.93
CA ARG A 144 10.24 -10.07 -1.11
C ARG A 144 8.95 -9.26 -1.28
N CYS A 145 8.78 -8.19 -0.51
CA CYS A 145 7.63 -7.29 -0.64
C CYS A 145 7.61 -6.59 -2.00
N CYS A 146 8.74 -6.07 -2.46
CA CYS A 146 8.89 -5.42 -3.77
C CYS A 146 8.62 -6.40 -4.92
N GLN A 147 9.15 -7.63 -4.84
CA GLN A 147 8.89 -8.68 -5.83
C GLN A 147 7.41 -9.08 -5.89
N ALA A 148 6.75 -9.21 -4.74
CA ALA A 148 5.30 -9.48 -4.69
C ALA A 148 4.51 -8.33 -5.33
N ALA A 149 4.89 -7.09 -5.06
CA ALA A 149 4.24 -5.92 -5.66
C ALA A 149 4.39 -5.87 -7.18
N LEU A 150 5.56 -6.19 -7.73
CA LEU A 150 5.78 -6.29 -9.18
C LEU A 150 4.92 -7.38 -9.83
N ARG A 151 4.68 -8.49 -9.14
CA ARG A 151 3.80 -9.57 -9.62
C ARG A 151 2.31 -9.24 -9.49
N GLY A 152 1.96 -8.18 -8.74
CA GLY A 152 0.57 -7.87 -8.39
C GLY A 152 -0.01 -8.77 -7.30
N ASP A 153 0.86 -9.47 -6.55
CA ASP A 153 0.48 -10.37 -5.47
C ASP A 153 0.18 -9.60 -4.17
N ARG A 154 -0.46 -10.29 -3.22
CA ARG A 154 -0.57 -9.78 -1.85
C ARG A 154 0.82 -9.73 -1.22
N LEU A 155 1.07 -8.66 -0.45
CA LEU A 155 2.31 -8.54 0.32
C LEU A 155 2.49 -9.74 1.26
N PRO A 156 3.69 -10.34 1.30
CA PRO A 156 3.98 -11.45 2.18
C PRO A 156 3.89 -11.00 3.64
N ARG A 157 3.61 -11.97 4.52
CA ARG A 157 3.78 -11.76 5.96
C ARG A 157 5.25 -11.51 6.27
N LEU A 158 5.51 -10.79 7.37
CA LEU A 158 6.84 -10.57 7.89
C LEU A 158 7.57 -11.91 8.05
N ASP A 159 8.79 -11.99 7.51
CA ASP A 159 9.62 -13.17 7.61
C ASP A 159 9.79 -13.61 9.08
N GLY A 160 9.86 -14.93 9.32
CA GLY A 160 9.94 -15.46 10.69
C GLY A 160 11.17 -14.96 11.46
N LEU A 161 12.30 -14.76 10.77
CA LEU A 161 13.51 -14.22 11.38
C LEU A 161 13.37 -12.72 11.66
N ALA A 162 12.81 -11.96 10.72
CA ALA A 162 12.53 -10.54 10.92
C ALA A 162 11.53 -10.31 12.07
N ALA A 163 10.50 -11.17 12.17
CA ALA A 163 9.54 -11.14 13.26
C ALA A 163 10.17 -11.46 14.61
N ARG A 164 11.13 -12.39 14.65
CA ARG A 164 11.90 -12.68 15.86
C ARG A 164 12.81 -11.51 16.26
N GLN A 165 13.54 -10.93 15.30
CA GLN A 165 14.37 -9.75 15.56
C GLN A 165 13.54 -8.56 16.05
N LEU A 166 12.34 -8.36 15.50
CA LEU A 166 11.39 -7.36 15.97
C LEU A 166 10.94 -7.64 17.40
N PHE A 167 10.63 -8.90 17.74
CA PHE A 167 10.27 -9.29 19.10
C PHE A 167 11.42 -9.08 20.10
N ASP A 168 12.64 -9.48 19.72
CA ASP A 168 13.83 -9.31 20.56
C ASP A 168 14.13 -7.82 20.76
N ALA A 169 13.96 -6.99 19.72
CA ALA A 169 14.03 -5.53 19.85
C ALA A 169 13.05 -5.02 20.91
N CYS A 170 11.76 -5.38 20.81
CA CYS A 170 10.74 -5.00 21.79
C CYS A 170 11.15 -5.38 23.24
N SER A 171 11.83 -6.51 23.41
CA SER A 171 12.24 -7.00 24.73
C SER A 171 13.42 -6.22 25.32
N THR A 172 14.35 -5.73 24.48
CA THR A 172 15.55 -5.01 24.93
C THR A 172 15.31 -3.50 25.05
N THR A 173 14.50 -2.90 24.16
CA THR A 173 14.30 -1.45 24.07
C THR A 173 13.51 -0.82 25.21
N ILE A 174 12.76 -1.58 26.00
CA ILE A 174 12.08 -1.06 27.20
C ILE A 174 13.09 -0.71 28.31
N SER A 175 14.33 -1.21 28.22
CA SER A 175 15.30 -1.16 29.31
C SER A 175 16.34 -0.04 29.19
N THR A 176 16.36 0.74 28.09
CA THR A 176 17.36 1.79 27.84
C THR A 176 16.74 3.07 27.25
N PRO A 177 17.33 4.26 27.51
CA PRO A 177 16.89 5.53 26.92
C PRO A 177 16.85 5.51 25.38
N ASP A 178 17.87 4.93 24.75
CA ASP A 178 17.93 4.78 23.29
C ASP A 178 16.84 3.84 22.75
N GLY A 179 16.47 2.83 23.56
CA GLY A 179 15.37 1.94 23.24
C GLY A 179 14.00 2.62 23.25
N HIS A 180 13.77 3.59 24.13
CA HIS A 180 12.54 4.37 24.13
C HIS A 180 12.35 5.20 22.85
N ALA A 181 13.43 5.80 22.32
CA ALA A 181 13.37 6.55 21.06
C ALA A 181 13.04 5.63 19.87
N VAL A 182 13.61 4.43 19.83
CA VAL A 182 13.30 3.43 18.82
C VAL A 182 11.86 2.92 18.94
N ASN A 183 11.37 2.68 20.16
CA ASN A 183 9.98 2.27 20.37
C ASN A 183 8.97 3.34 19.92
N ALA A 184 9.22 4.61 20.25
CA ALA A 184 8.36 5.72 19.82
C ALA A 184 8.29 5.82 18.29
N TYR A 185 9.41 5.57 17.60
CA TYR A 185 9.44 5.56 16.14
C TYR A 185 8.75 4.31 15.56
N LEU A 186 8.97 3.13 16.15
CA LEU A 186 8.34 1.88 15.72
C LEU A 186 6.81 1.90 15.87
N ASP A 187 6.32 2.46 16.97
CA ASP A 187 4.88 2.63 17.21
C ASP A 187 4.25 3.57 16.16
N ALA A 188 5.00 4.59 15.71
CA ALA A 188 4.54 5.51 14.67
C ALA A 188 4.48 4.88 13.26
N ILE A 189 5.29 3.85 12.97
CA ILE A 189 5.44 3.33 11.60
C ILE A 189 4.95 1.89 11.40
N SER A 190 4.89 1.04 12.43
CA SER A 190 4.69 -0.41 12.29
C SER A 190 3.50 -0.97 13.11
N PRO A 191 2.39 -1.35 12.45
CA PRO A 191 1.30 -2.11 13.05
C PRO A 191 1.70 -3.55 13.42
N GLU A 192 2.80 -4.06 12.87
CA GLU A 192 3.36 -5.36 13.25
C GLU A 192 4.11 -5.24 14.58
N TYR A 193 4.82 -4.13 14.80
CA TYR A 193 5.43 -3.78 16.08
C TYR A 193 4.37 -3.68 17.19
N GLU A 194 3.30 -2.91 17.02
CA GLU A 194 2.23 -2.80 18.03
C GLU A 194 1.61 -4.17 18.37
N ARG A 195 1.55 -5.10 17.40
CA ARG A 195 1.11 -6.47 17.63
C ARG A 195 2.13 -7.29 18.41
N GLN A 196 3.42 -7.19 18.08
CA GLN A 196 4.50 -7.89 18.78
C GLN A 196 4.70 -7.34 20.19
N GLU A 197 4.67 -6.03 20.38
CA GLU A 197 4.71 -5.37 21.69
C GLU A 197 3.54 -5.82 22.56
N ARG A 198 2.28 -5.79 22.05
CA ARG A 198 1.15 -6.33 22.80
C ARG A 198 1.28 -7.82 23.13
N ARG A 199 1.93 -8.60 22.26
CA ARG A 199 2.20 -10.02 22.53
C ARG A 199 3.26 -10.16 23.63
N PHE A 200 4.32 -9.37 23.58
CA PHE A 200 5.36 -9.30 24.58
C PHE A 200 4.80 -8.86 25.94
N LEU A 201 4.05 -7.76 26.00
CA LEU A 201 3.42 -7.26 27.22
C LEU A 201 2.44 -8.29 27.82
N ARG A 202 1.68 -9.01 26.97
CA ARG A 202 0.82 -10.12 27.44
C ARG A 202 1.63 -11.27 28.02
N TRP A 203 2.71 -11.68 27.36
CA TRP A 203 3.62 -12.71 27.86
C TRP A 203 4.30 -12.28 29.16
N GLN A 204 4.78 -11.03 29.25
CA GLN A 204 5.37 -10.47 30.46
C GLN A 204 4.35 -10.41 31.61
N ALA A 205 3.11 -10.02 31.34
CA ALA A 205 2.03 -10.02 32.34
C ALA A 205 1.68 -11.42 32.87
N GLN A 206 1.92 -12.48 32.08
CA GLN A 206 1.79 -13.88 32.53
C GLN A 206 2.92 -14.28 33.47
N LEU A 207 4.14 -13.78 33.25
CA LEU A 207 5.31 -14.06 34.09
C LEU A 207 5.33 -13.24 35.39
N VAL A 208 4.71 -12.06 35.39
CA VAL A 208 4.58 -11.23 36.61
C VAL A 208 3.54 -11.86 37.54
N PRO A 209 3.89 -12.19 38.81
CA PRO A 209 2.95 -12.73 39.79
C PRO A 209 1.72 -11.83 39.93
N TRP A 210 0.55 -12.46 40.05
CA TRP A 210 -0.77 -11.81 40.02
C TRP A 210 -0.92 -10.59 40.96
N TRP A 211 -0.18 -10.53 42.07
CA TRP A 211 -0.19 -9.43 43.03
C TRP A 211 0.53 -8.15 42.57
N ARG A 212 1.41 -8.22 41.56
CA ARG A 212 2.04 -7.03 40.92
C ARG A 212 1.23 -6.44 39.75
N ARG A 213 0.07 -7.03 39.42
CA ARG A 213 -0.82 -6.59 38.34
C ARG A 213 -1.72 -5.39 38.70
N SER A 214 -1.63 -4.86 39.92
CA SER A 214 -2.47 -3.75 40.36
C SER A 214 -1.95 -2.38 39.86
N PRO A 215 -2.73 -1.63 39.06
CA PRO A 215 -2.37 -0.28 38.59
C PRO A 215 -2.17 0.74 39.71
N ARG A 216 -2.69 0.46 40.92
CA ARG A 216 -2.58 1.32 42.11
C ARG A 216 -1.16 1.51 42.62
N LEU A 217 -0.20 0.65 42.24
CA LEU A 217 1.21 0.77 42.63
C LEU A 217 2.05 1.54 41.59
N TRP A 218 1.71 1.42 40.30
CA TRP A 218 2.42 2.12 39.22
C TRP A 218 2.14 3.63 39.18
N GLY A 219 0.99 4.06 39.68
CA GLY A 219 0.64 5.49 39.77
C GLY A 219 1.49 6.32 40.76
N ARG A 220 2.25 5.68 41.66
CA ARG A 220 3.10 6.40 42.64
C ARG A 220 4.55 6.61 42.18
N LEU A 221 5.01 5.94 41.12
CA LEU A 221 6.38 6.05 40.61
C LEU A 221 6.53 7.07 39.45
N ARG A 222 5.44 7.73 39.03
CA ARG A 222 5.42 8.69 37.91
C ARG A 222 5.35 10.17 38.31
N ARG A 223 5.38 10.50 39.59
CA ARG A 223 5.52 11.89 40.03
C ARG A 223 6.95 12.10 40.56
N PRO A 224 7.82 12.79 39.82
CA PRO A 224 8.92 13.48 40.47
C PRO A 224 8.30 14.62 41.29
N GLU A 225 8.63 14.68 42.58
CA GLU A 225 8.68 15.95 43.30
C GLU A 225 9.91 16.74 42.82
#